data_AF-A0A3B8T394-F1
#
_entry.id   AF-A0A3B8T394-F1
#
_cell.length_a   1.000
_cell.length_b   1.000
_cell.length_c   1.000
_cell.angle_alpha   90.00
_cell.angle_beta   90.00
_cell.angle_gamma   90.00
#
_symmetry.space_group_name_H-M   'P 1'
#
loop_
_entity.id
_entity.type
_entity.pdbx_description
1 polymer ?
#
loop_
_entity_poly.entity_id
_entity_poly.type
_entity_poly.pdbx_seq_one_letter_code
_entity_poly.pdbx_strand_id
1 'polypeptide(L)'
;IDGEVEGWFSDDTPARFEAYGWQVIADVDGHNPEEIASAIRTAQAESDKPTLICCKTIIGFGSPSKQGTESCHGAPLGADEIAATRKALGWEFGAFEIPDDIYGQWDRKDQGTKLQGAWQELFAAYADAYPELAAEFTRRVAGELPATFNAKADAYIADLQANPVNIATRKASQNALNAYGPLLPELLGGSADLAGSNLTIWSGCKGISADDASGNYLYYGVREFGMSAIMNGLVLHGGFKAYGATFLMFMEYARNAVRMAALMKQPAIFVYTHDSIGLGEDGPTHQPVEQLVSLRATPNLDNWRPCDQVESAVAWKYAIERTDGPSTLIFTRQGCEQQPRTPAQVADIAKGGYVLVDSASTPEIILIATGSEVELAVAAAQRLSEQGKAVRVVSMPSTDVYDAQSAEYKESVLPAAVIKRVAVEALAKDSWYKYVGLNGAIIGMDTFGESAPAKELYELFGITTQAVVDAANAL
;
A
#
# COMPACT_ATOMS: atom_id res chain seq x y z
N ILE A 1 17.31 -8.93 -23.70
CA ILE A 1 18.29 -7.82 -23.59
C ILE A 1 19.68 -8.36 -23.87
N ASP A 2 20.13 -9.37 -23.13
CA ASP A 2 21.50 -9.89 -23.23
C ASP A 2 21.76 -10.84 -24.40
N GLY A 3 20.76 -11.11 -25.24
CA GLY A 3 20.85 -12.02 -26.39
C GLY A 3 19.84 -13.16 -26.35
N GLU A 4 20.23 -14.28 -26.96
CA GLU A 4 19.49 -15.55 -27.00
C GLU A 4 19.32 -16.15 -25.60
N VAL A 5 18.09 -16.55 -25.28
CA VAL A 5 17.69 -16.79 -23.89
C VAL A 5 18.16 -18.12 -23.31
N GLU A 6 18.59 -19.09 -24.14
CA GLU A 6 18.93 -20.46 -23.72
C GLU A 6 20.06 -20.50 -22.68
N GLY A 7 20.90 -19.46 -22.62
CA GLY A 7 21.98 -19.36 -21.63
C GLY A 7 21.51 -19.09 -20.20
N TRP A 8 20.29 -18.57 -20.00
CA TRP A 8 19.78 -18.16 -18.67
C TRP A 8 18.28 -18.44 -18.45
N PHE A 9 17.55 -18.89 -19.47
CA PHE A 9 16.14 -19.24 -19.39
C PHE A 9 15.81 -20.41 -20.35
N SER A 10 15.71 -21.61 -19.78
CA SER A 10 15.45 -22.86 -20.50
C SER A 10 14.26 -23.64 -19.93
N ASP A 11 13.33 -22.96 -19.26
CA ASP A 11 12.12 -23.58 -18.70
C ASP A 11 11.25 -24.16 -19.82
N ASP A 12 10.67 -25.34 -19.57
CA ASP A 12 9.44 -25.74 -20.25
C ASP A 12 8.29 -24.91 -19.70
N THR A 13 8.09 -23.74 -20.32
CA THR A 13 7.04 -22.79 -19.92
C THR A 13 5.64 -23.41 -20.06
N PRO A 14 5.28 -24.08 -21.17
CA PRO A 14 4.02 -24.82 -21.25
C PRO A 14 3.79 -25.77 -20.07
N ALA A 15 4.71 -26.70 -19.81
CA ALA A 15 4.56 -27.68 -18.73
C ALA A 15 4.47 -27.01 -17.35
N ARG A 16 5.22 -25.93 -17.11
CA ARG A 16 5.15 -25.16 -15.87
C ARG A 16 3.75 -24.58 -15.63
N PHE A 17 3.10 -24.03 -16.65
CA PHE A 17 1.76 -23.45 -16.52
C PHE A 17 0.67 -24.52 -16.44
N GLU A 18 0.82 -25.65 -17.13
CA GLU A 18 -0.05 -26.82 -16.93
C GLU A 18 0.00 -27.32 -15.48
N ALA A 19 1.19 -27.32 -14.85
CA ALA A 19 1.33 -27.67 -13.44
C ALA A 19 0.62 -26.69 -12.48
N TYR A 20 0.38 -25.44 -12.89
CA TYR A 20 -0.46 -24.49 -12.17
C TYR A 20 -1.96 -24.69 -12.42
N GLY A 21 -2.34 -25.65 -13.28
CA GLY A 21 -3.73 -25.93 -13.65
C GLY A 21 -4.28 -25.06 -14.78
N TRP A 22 -3.42 -24.35 -15.53
CA TRP A 22 -3.83 -23.52 -16.66
C TRP A 22 -4.16 -24.38 -17.90
N GLN A 23 -5.03 -23.86 -18.77
CA GLN A 23 -5.07 -24.31 -20.15
C GLN A 23 -3.85 -23.73 -20.87
N VAL A 24 -3.14 -24.55 -21.64
CA VAL A 24 -2.00 -24.08 -22.44
C VAL A 24 -2.24 -24.42 -23.90
N ILE A 25 -2.09 -23.40 -24.76
CA ILE A 25 -2.10 -23.55 -26.22
C ILE A 25 -0.68 -23.27 -26.70
N ALA A 26 0.10 -24.34 -26.86
CA ALA A 26 1.51 -24.27 -27.23
C ALA A 26 1.70 -24.07 -28.74
N ASP A 27 2.89 -23.58 -29.10
CA ASP A 27 3.42 -23.54 -30.48
C ASP A 27 2.50 -22.87 -31.53
N VAL A 28 1.79 -21.81 -31.13
CA VAL A 28 1.00 -21.00 -32.08
C VAL A 28 1.96 -20.15 -32.91
N ASP A 29 1.85 -20.18 -34.25
CA ASP A 29 2.60 -19.25 -35.10
C ASP A 29 2.08 -17.82 -34.89
N GLY A 30 2.89 -16.99 -34.23
CA GLY A 30 2.57 -15.60 -33.92
C GLY A 30 2.52 -14.67 -35.13
N HIS A 31 2.82 -15.17 -36.34
CA HIS A 31 2.67 -14.44 -37.60
C HIS A 31 1.55 -15.00 -38.48
N ASN A 32 0.80 -16.00 -38.02
CA ASN A 32 -0.37 -16.55 -38.69
C ASN A 32 -1.67 -16.08 -38.01
N PRO A 33 -2.41 -15.11 -38.60
CA PRO A 33 -3.60 -14.55 -37.97
C PRO A 33 -4.72 -15.57 -37.75
N GLU A 34 -4.83 -16.61 -38.58
CA GLU A 34 -5.86 -17.64 -38.43
C GLU A 34 -5.58 -18.58 -37.26
N GLU A 35 -4.31 -18.94 -37.04
CA GLU A 35 -3.89 -19.73 -35.88
C GLU A 35 -4.10 -18.95 -34.58
N ILE A 36 -3.71 -17.67 -34.55
CA ILE A 36 -3.93 -16.79 -33.39
C ILE A 36 -5.43 -16.67 -33.09
N ALA A 37 -6.25 -16.41 -34.11
CA ALA A 37 -7.70 -16.29 -33.94
C ALA A 37 -8.32 -17.61 -33.47
N SER A 38 -7.83 -18.75 -33.95
CA SER A 38 -8.25 -20.07 -33.47
C SER A 38 -7.88 -20.29 -32.01
N ALA A 39 -6.64 -19.98 -31.63
CA ALA A 39 -6.17 -20.11 -30.26
C ALA A 39 -6.99 -19.24 -29.29
N ILE A 40 -7.31 -17.99 -29.67
CA ILE A 40 -8.16 -17.10 -28.85
C ILE A 40 -9.56 -17.68 -28.67
N ARG A 41 -10.18 -18.21 -29.75
CA ARG A 41 -11.50 -18.86 -29.64
C ARG A 41 -11.46 -20.10 -28.75
N THR A 42 -10.41 -20.91 -28.85
CA THR A 42 -10.21 -22.08 -27.98
C THR A 42 -10.03 -21.66 -26.52
N ALA A 43 -9.31 -20.57 -26.25
CA ALA A 43 -9.15 -20.01 -24.91
C ALA A 43 -10.49 -19.52 -24.34
N GLN A 44 -11.28 -18.79 -25.12
CA GLN A 44 -12.59 -18.28 -24.69
C GLN A 44 -13.64 -19.37 -24.45
N ALA A 45 -13.45 -20.56 -25.03
CA ALA A 45 -14.32 -21.72 -24.82
C ALA A 45 -14.01 -22.46 -23.51
N GLU A 46 -12.85 -22.22 -22.88
CA GLU A 46 -12.51 -22.73 -21.56
C GLU A 46 -13.02 -21.76 -20.49
N SER A 47 -13.93 -22.22 -19.64
CA SER A 47 -14.59 -21.39 -18.61
C SER A 47 -13.99 -21.56 -17.23
N ASP A 48 -13.25 -22.65 -16.98
CA ASP A 48 -12.92 -23.10 -15.63
C ASP A 48 -11.44 -22.84 -15.29
N LYS A 49 -10.64 -22.43 -16.27
CA LYS A 49 -9.19 -22.23 -16.14
C LYS A 49 -8.73 -20.93 -16.80
N PRO A 50 -7.70 -20.29 -16.24
CA PRO A 50 -6.94 -19.30 -17.01
C PRO A 50 -6.18 -19.99 -18.16
N THR A 51 -5.97 -19.25 -19.25
CA THR A 51 -5.30 -19.75 -20.46
C THR A 51 -4.00 -19.00 -20.75
N LEU A 52 -2.93 -19.75 -21.07
CA LEU A 52 -1.70 -19.23 -21.65
C LEU A 52 -1.63 -19.64 -23.13
N ILE A 53 -1.54 -18.66 -24.02
CA ILE A 53 -1.28 -18.88 -25.45
C ILE A 53 0.20 -18.59 -25.73
N CYS A 54 0.96 -19.60 -26.12
CA CYS A 54 2.39 -19.47 -26.41
C CYS A 54 2.62 -19.18 -27.89
N CYS A 55 2.62 -17.91 -28.27
CA CYS A 55 2.91 -17.48 -29.64
C CYS A 55 4.42 -17.46 -29.92
N LYS A 56 4.87 -18.21 -30.92
CA LYS A 56 6.24 -18.12 -31.44
C LYS A 56 6.32 -16.91 -32.37
N THR A 57 7.21 -15.97 -32.06
CA THR A 57 7.38 -14.74 -32.83
C THR A 57 8.85 -14.51 -33.17
N ILE A 58 9.11 -13.57 -34.08
CA ILE A 58 10.45 -13.09 -34.40
C ILE A 58 10.48 -11.64 -33.93
N ILE A 59 11.29 -11.34 -32.90
CA ILE A 59 11.43 -9.96 -32.43
C ILE A 59 11.93 -9.07 -33.57
N GLY A 60 11.33 -7.89 -33.76
CA GLY A 60 11.69 -6.99 -34.86
C GLY A 60 11.36 -7.54 -36.27
N PHE A 61 10.40 -8.45 -36.40
CA PHE A 61 9.96 -9.04 -37.67
C PHE A 61 9.87 -8.00 -38.82
N GLY A 62 10.44 -8.38 -39.96
CA GLY A 62 10.52 -7.53 -41.15
C GLY A 62 11.83 -6.74 -41.26
N SER A 63 12.57 -6.56 -40.16
CA SER A 63 13.87 -5.87 -40.16
C SER A 63 14.97 -6.78 -40.73
N PRO A 64 15.46 -6.55 -41.97
CA PRO A 64 16.29 -7.54 -42.65
C PRO A 64 17.62 -7.84 -41.94
N SER A 65 18.23 -6.86 -41.27
CA SER A 65 19.52 -7.04 -40.60
C SER A 65 19.42 -7.22 -39.08
N LYS A 66 18.25 -6.95 -38.48
CA LYS A 66 18.08 -6.96 -37.01
C LYS A 66 17.01 -7.89 -36.47
N GLN A 67 16.08 -8.40 -37.29
CA GLN A 67 15.03 -9.29 -36.79
C GLN A 67 15.65 -10.56 -36.17
N GLY A 68 15.05 -11.04 -35.08
CA GLY A 68 15.55 -12.20 -34.34
C GLY A 68 16.81 -11.92 -33.50
N THR A 69 17.20 -10.66 -33.32
CA THR A 69 18.37 -10.30 -32.50
C THR A 69 17.99 -9.36 -31.37
N GLU A 70 18.78 -9.33 -30.30
CA GLU A 70 18.60 -8.40 -29.19
C GLU A 70 18.78 -6.93 -29.60
N SER A 71 19.44 -6.67 -30.73
CA SER A 71 19.74 -5.32 -31.23
C SER A 71 18.48 -4.49 -31.58
N CYS A 72 17.32 -5.14 -31.77
CA CYS A 72 16.04 -4.46 -31.98
C CYS A 72 15.19 -4.29 -30.71
N HIS A 73 15.70 -4.66 -29.54
CA HIS A 73 14.92 -4.67 -28.30
C HIS A 73 14.66 -3.27 -27.72
N GLY A 74 15.70 -2.44 -27.59
CA GLY A 74 15.64 -1.21 -26.78
C GLY A 74 16.17 0.05 -27.46
N ALA A 75 16.47 -0.02 -28.76
CA ALA A 75 17.03 1.10 -29.52
C ALA A 75 16.30 1.29 -30.86
N PRO A 76 16.22 2.53 -31.37
CA PRO A 76 15.71 2.77 -32.73
C PRO A 76 16.48 1.95 -33.77
N LEU A 77 15.78 1.45 -34.79
CA LEU A 77 16.40 0.64 -35.84
C LEU A 77 17.45 1.42 -36.66
N GLY A 78 17.24 2.73 -36.84
CA GLY A 78 18.04 3.60 -37.72
C GLY A 78 17.40 3.77 -39.09
N ALA A 79 17.69 4.90 -39.77
CA ALA A 79 16.98 5.30 -40.99
C ALA A 79 17.09 4.29 -42.14
N ASP A 80 18.30 3.77 -42.39
CA ASP A 80 18.54 2.79 -43.46
C ASP A 80 17.82 1.46 -43.19
N GLU A 81 17.89 0.97 -41.96
CA GLU A 81 17.20 -0.26 -41.57
C GLU A 81 15.68 -0.08 -41.63
N ILE A 82 15.15 1.07 -41.19
CA ILE A 82 13.72 1.41 -41.32
C ILE A 82 13.27 1.39 -42.79
N ALA A 83 14.08 1.94 -43.72
CA ALA A 83 13.77 1.90 -45.14
C ALA A 83 13.80 0.48 -45.71
N ALA A 84 14.76 -0.34 -45.28
CA ALA A 84 14.86 -1.74 -45.65
C ALA A 84 13.67 -2.56 -45.11
N THR A 85 13.26 -2.33 -43.86
CA THR A 85 12.08 -2.94 -43.22
C THR A 85 10.80 -2.63 -43.98
N ARG A 86 10.58 -1.35 -44.35
CA ARG A 86 9.42 -0.96 -45.18
C ARG A 86 9.38 -1.75 -46.48
N LYS A 87 10.51 -1.84 -47.18
CA LYS A 87 10.62 -2.61 -48.43
C LYS A 87 10.34 -4.10 -48.21
N ALA A 88 10.86 -4.69 -47.14
CA ALA A 88 10.66 -6.10 -46.81
C ALA A 88 9.19 -6.44 -46.46
N LEU A 89 8.49 -5.53 -45.78
CA LEU A 89 7.08 -5.67 -45.42
C LEU A 89 6.12 -5.27 -46.54
N GLY A 90 6.62 -4.71 -47.65
CA GLY A 90 5.77 -4.13 -48.69
C GLY A 90 5.00 -2.89 -48.23
N TRP A 91 5.52 -2.16 -47.24
CA TRP A 91 4.90 -0.94 -46.71
C TRP A 91 5.38 0.29 -47.50
N GLU A 92 4.51 0.85 -48.34
CA GLU A 92 4.85 1.94 -49.25
C GLU A 92 4.63 3.35 -48.67
N PHE A 93 3.97 3.46 -47.50
CA PHE A 93 3.59 4.74 -46.90
C PHE A 93 4.70 5.35 -46.02
N GLY A 94 4.67 6.68 -45.90
CA GLY A 94 5.62 7.49 -45.13
C GLY A 94 5.61 7.26 -43.62
N ALA A 95 6.41 8.04 -42.89
CA ALA A 95 6.39 8.00 -41.43
C ALA A 95 5.09 8.63 -40.91
N PHE A 96 4.38 7.90 -40.04
CA PHE A 96 3.08 8.31 -39.47
C PHE A 96 1.97 8.53 -40.52
N GLU A 97 2.14 8.03 -41.74
CA GLU A 97 1.10 8.02 -42.77
C GLU A 97 0.35 6.68 -42.70
N ILE A 98 -0.95 6.75 -42.43
CA ILE A 98 -1.85 5.59 -42.40
C ILE A 98 -2.98 5.85 -43.40
N PRO A 99 -3.14 5.01 -44.43
CA PRO A 99 -4.20 5.14 -45.43
C PRO A 99 -5.63 5.03 -44.87
N ASP A 100 -6.58 5.69 -45.53
CA ASP A 100 -7.99 5.70 -45.14
C ASP A 100 -8.64 4.31 -45.16
N ASP A 101 -8.26 3.43 -46.08
CA ASP A 101 -8.76 2.06 -46.17
C ASP A 101 -8.25 1.17 -45.02
N ILE A 102 -7.00 1.38 -44.58
CA ILE A 102 -6.46 0.74 -43.37
C ILE A 102 -7.16 1.30 -42.14
N TYR A 103 -7.27 2.63 -41.99
CA TYR A 103 -8.01 3.23 -40.87
C TYR A 103 -9.46 2.72 -40.81
N GLY A 104 -10.16 2.63 -41.94
CA GLY A 104 -11.53 2.14 -42.01
C GLY A 104 -11.68 0.67 -41.58
N GLN A 105 -10.66 -0.16 -41.81
CA GLN A 105 -10.63 -1.55 -41.31
C GLN A 105 -10.38 -1.63 -39.79
N TRP A 106 -9.61 -0.70 -39.24
CA TRP A 106 -9.28 -0.63 -37.80
C TRP A 106 -10.30 0.15 -36.97
N ASP A 107 -11.10 1.03 -37.58
CA ASP A 107 -12.09 1.81 -36.86
C ASP A 107 -13.21 0.90 -36.33
N ARG A 108 -13.27 0.81 -35.00
CA ARG A 108 -14.29 0.08 -34.26
C ARG A 108 -15.16 0.99 -33.38
N LYS A 109 -15.13 2.31 -33.60
CA LYS A 109 -15.94 3.28 -32.84
C LYS A 109 -17.42 2.90 -32.86
N ASP A 110 -18.00 2.65 -34.03
CA ASP A 110 -19.42 2.29 -34.15
C ASP A 110 -19.75 0.96 -33.47
N GLN A 111 -18.85 -0.04 -33.56
CA GLN A 111 -19.02 -1.31 -32.86
C GLN A 111 -18.95 -1.10 -31.34
N GLY A 112 -17.98 -0.34 -30.86
CA GLY A 112 -17.82 0.00 -29.44
C GLY A 112 -19.04 0.75 -28.89
N THR A 113 -19.55 1.75 -29.62
CA THR A 113 -20.79 2.48 -29.25
C THR A 113 -21.98 1.54 -29.18
N LYS A 114 -22.13 0.60 -30.13
CA LYS A 114 -23.23 -0.39 -30.09
C LYS A 114 -23.11 -1.34 -28.90
N LEU A 115 -21.93 -1.86 -28.62
CA LEU A 115 -21.69 -2.76 -27.49
C LEU A 115 -21.91 -2.06 -26.15
N GLN A 116 -21.41 -0.83 -26.00
CA GLN A 116 -21.63 -0.03 -24.81
C GLN A 116 -23.10 0.36 -24.65
N GLY A 117 -23.78 0.75 -25.73
CA GLY A 117 -25.22 1.04 -25.72
C GLY A 117 -26.04 -0.17 -25.28
N ALA A 118 -25.75 -1.35 -25.82
CA ALA A 118 -26.40 -2.59 -25.39
C ALA A 118 -26.15 -2.92 -23.90
N TRP A 119 -24.92 -2.67 -23.41
CA TRP A 119 -24.62 -2.82 -21.98
C TRP A 119 -25.38 -1.80 -21.11
N GLN A 120 -25.52 -0.55 -21.58
CA GLN A 120 -26.28 0.48 -20.87
C GLN A 120 -27.77 0.15 -20.79
N GLU A 121 -28.36 -0.38 -21.86
CA GLU A 121 -29.74 -0.88 -21.86
C GLU A 121 -29.91 -2.05 -20.87
N LEU A 122 -28.96 -2.99 -20.87
CA LEU A 122 -28.92 -4.09 -19.90
C LEU A 122 -28.83 -3.56 -18.46
N PHE A 123 -27.95 -2.59 -18.21
CA PHE A 123 -27.77 -2.01 -16.88
C PHE A 123 -29.00 -1.21 -16.42
N ALA A 124 -29.69 -0.51 -17.33
CA ALA A 124 -30.95 0.16 -17.03
C ALA A 124 -32.03 -0.85 -16.61
N ALA A 125 -32.19 -1.95 -17.36
CA ALA A 125 -33.10 -3.03 -16.99
C ALA A 125 -32.73 -3.68 -15.65
N TYR A 126 -31.42 -3.85 -15.38
CA TYR A 126 -30.92 -4.31 -14.09
C TYR A 126 -31.25 -3.33 -12.96
N ALA A 127 -31.13 -2.03 -13.18
CA ALA A 127 -31.47 -1.00 -12.19
C ALA A 127 -32.96 -0.95 -11.88
N ASP A 128 -33.82 -1.14 -12.88
CA ASP A 128 -35.27 -1.25 -12.67
C ASP A 128 -35.63 -2.50 -11.84
N ALA A 129 -34.96 -3.63 -12.09
CA ALA A 129 -35.20 -4.89 -11.38
C ALA A 129 -34.55 -4.95 -9.98
N TYR A 130 -33.40 -4.29 -9.80
CA TYR A 130 -32.55 -4.34 -8.60
C TYR A 130 -32.03 -2.94 -8.23
N PRO A 131 -32.92 -2.00 -7.85
CA PRO A 131 -32.55 -0.59 -7.67
C PRO A 131 -31.45 -0.37 -6.63
N GLU A 132 -31.50 -1.09 -5.52
CA GLU A 132 -30.48 -0.99 -4.45
C GLU A 132 -29.11 -1.51 -4.90
N LEU A 133 -29.08 -2.65 -5.61
CA LEU A 133 -27.82 -3.23 -6.09
C LEU A 133 -27.20 -2.42 -7.23
N ALA A 134 -28.03 -1.82 -8.10
CA ALA A 134 -27.56 -0.92 -9.15
C ALA A 134 -26.99 0.39 -8.58
N ALA A 135 -27.63 0.95 -7.55
CA ALA A 135 -27.09 2.10 -6.83
C ALA A 135 -25.73 1.76 -6.18
N GLU A 136 -25.62 0.60 -5.53
CA GLU A 136 -24.35 0.15 -4.94
C GLU A 136 -23.27 -0.12 -6.00
N PHE A 137 -23.60 -0.77 -7.11
CA PHE A 137 -22.65 -0.97 -8.21
C PHE A 137 -22.13 0.38 -8.74
N THR A 138 -23.04 1.33 -9.00
CA THR A 138 -22.70 2.66 -9.51
C THR A 138 -21.77 3.39 -8.54
N ARG A 139 -22.13 3.43 -7.25
CA ARG A 139 -21.33 4.06 -6.19
C ARG A 139 -19.92 3.46 -6.12
N ARG A 140 -19.82 2.13 -6.12
CA ARG A 140 -18.55 1.40 -5.98
C ARG A 140 -17.63 1.61 -7.19
N VAL A 141 -18.19 1.57 -8.41
CA VAL A 141 -17.40 1.80 -9.64
C VAL A 141 -16.96 3.26 -9.75
N ALA A 142 -17.75 4.20 -9.23
CA ALA A 142 -17.35 5.61 -9.08
C ALA A 142 -16.31 5.85 -7.98
N GLY A 143 -16.02 4.85 -7.14
CA GLY A 143 -15.08 4.98 -6.01
C GLY A 143 -15.61 5.82 -4.85
N GLU A 144 -16.92 6.06 -4.80
CA GLU A 144 -17.57 6.88 -3.78
C GLU A 144 -17.82 6.07 -2.51
N LEU A 145 -17.65 6.70 -1.35
CA LEU A 145 -17.99 6.08 -0.06
C LEU A 145 -19.50 6.20 0.23
N PRO A 146 -20.08 5.30 1.04
CA PRO A 146 -21.44 5.47 1.54
C PRO A 146 -21.56 6.80 2.30
N ALA A 147 -22.61 7.57 2.05
CA ALA A 147 -22.81 8.90 2.65
C ALA A 147 -22.79 8.90 4.20
N THR A 148 -23.06 7.76 4.84
CA THR A 148 -23.05 7.60 6.30
C THR A 148 -21.69 7.18 6.88
N PHE A 149 -20.70 6.85 6.04
CA PHE A 149 -19.42 6.28 6.49
C PHE A 149 -18.70 7.23 7.45
N ASN A 150 -18.48 8.49 7.06
CA ASN A 150 -17.71 9.45 7.87
C ASN A 150 -18.32 9.66 9.25
N ALA A 151 -19.64 9.88 9.33
CA ALA A 151 -20.34 10.07 10.59
C ALA A 151 -20.25 8.83 11.50
N LYS A 152 -20.36 7.62 10.94
CA LYS A 152 -20.21 6.37 11.71
C LYS A 152 -18.78 6.13 12.15
N ALA A 153 -17.80 6.43 11.30
CA ALA A 153 -16.39 6.33 11.63
C ALA A 153 -16.01 7.30 12.76
N ASP A 154 -16.50 8.55 12.71
CA ASP A 154 -16.29 9.55 13.75
C ASP A 154 -16.92 9.15 15.09
N ALA A 155 -18.14 8.61 15.05
CA ALA A 155 -18.81 8.10 16.24
C ALA A 155 -18.03 6.93 16.87
N TYR A 156 -17.51 6.02 16.05
CA TYR A 156 -16.66 4.91 16.52
C TYR A 156 -15.35 5.43 17.14
N ILE A 157 -14.67 6.37 16.50
CA ILE A 157 -13.43 6.97 17.02
C ILE A 157 -13.69 7.67 18.37
N ALA A 158 -14.79 8.40 18.50
CA ALA A 158 -15.18 9.05 19.75
C ALA A 158 -15.48 8.03 20.86
N ASP A 159 -16.16 6.92 20.54
CA ASP A 159 -16.43 5.83 21.48
C ASP A 159 -15.13 5.17 21.98
N LEU A 160 -14.17 4.92 21.09
CA LEU A 160 -12.85 4.40 21.49
C LEU A 160 -12.12 5.36 22.44
N GLN A 161 -12.14 6.66 22.16
CA GLN A 161 -11.50 7.64 23.03
C GLN A 161 -12.15 7.70 24.42
N ALA A 162 -13.47 7.48 24.51
CA ALA A 162 -14.23 7.45 25.76
C ALA A 162 -14.06 6.14 26.55
N ASN A 163 -13.66 5.04 25.89
CA ASN A 163 -13.53 3.71 26.48
C ASN A 163 -12.10 3.15 26.31
N PRO A 164 -11.13 3.58 27.14
CA PRO A 164 -9.73 3.20 26.97
C PRO A 164 -9.49 1.70 27.14
N VAL A 165 -8.73 1.13 26.19
CA VAL A 165 -8.25 -0.26 26.28
C VAL A 165 -6.81 -0.32 25.77
N ASN A 166 -5.94 -0.97 26.55
CA ASN A 166 -4.52 -1.15 26.21
C ASN A 166 -4.33 -2.44 25.40
N ILE A 167 -4.57 -2.36 24.10
CA ILE A 167 -4.40 -3.46 23.15
C ILE A 167 -3.27 -3.17 22.17
N ALA A 168 -2.79 -4.22 21.49
CA ALA A 168 -1.87 -4.04 20.37
C ALA A 168 -2.57 -3.31 19.23
N THR A 169 -1.85 -2.47 18.49
CA THR A 169 -2.48 -1.71 17.40
C THR A 169 -2.86 -2.62 16.22
N ARG A 170 -2.28 -3.82 16.08
CA ARG A 170 -2.80 -4.85 15.15
C ARG A 170 -4.19 -5.36 15.56
N LYS A 171 -4.48 -5.40 16.86
CA LYS A 171 -5.81 -5.78 17.35
C LYS A 171 -6.78 -4.62 17.19
N ALA A 172 -6.33 -3.39 17.39
CA ALA A 172 -7.13 -2.20 17.08
C ALA A 172 -7.47 -2.13 15.58
N SER A 173 -6.52 -2.48 14.70
CA SER A 173 -6.74 -2.64 13.26
C SER A 173 -7.87 -3.63 12.94
N GLN A 174 -7.85 -4.81 13.57
CA GLN A 174 -8.95 -5.77 13.43
C GLN A 174 -10.29 -5.21 13.93
N ASN A 175 -10.28 -4.45 15.03
CA ASN A 175 -11.50 -3.84 15.56
C ASN A 175 -12.05 -2.77 14.60
N ALA A 176 -11.18 -1.96 13.99
CA ALA A 176 -11.57 -1.02 12.94
C ALA A 176 -12.16 -1.74 11.72
N LEU A 177 -11.56 -2.86 11.28
CA LEU A 177 -12.14 -3.71 10.24
C LEU A 177 -13.54 -4.25 10.62
N ASN A 178 -13.76 -4.63 11.89
CA ASN A 178 -15.09 -5.06 12.35
C ASN A 178 -16.10 -3.90 12.39
N ALA A 179 -15.66 -2.66 12.63
CA ALA A 179 -16.53 -1.49 12.64
C ALA A 179 -16.86 -1.01 11.21
N TYR A 180 -15.87 -1.03 10.31
CA TYR A 180 -15.98 -0.46 8.96
C TYR A 180 -16.41 -1.48 7.91
N GLY A 181 -16.03 -2.76 8.07
CA GLY A 181 -16.41 -3.87 7.17
C GLY A 181 -17.89 -3.92 6.83
N PRO A 182 -18.81 -3.90 7.82
CA PRO A 182 -20.25 -3.89 7.58
C PRO A 182 -20.77 -2.66 6.83
N LEU A 183 -19.99 -1.57 6.76
CA LEU A 183 -20.37 -0.34 6.06
C LEU A 183 -19.89 -0.33 4.61
N LEU A 184 -18.92 -1.17 4.25
CA LEU A 184 -18.18 -1.09 3.01
C LEU A 184 -18.19 -2.44 2.27
N PRO A 185 -19.27 -2.75 1.54
CA PRO A 185 -19.35 -3.99 0.76
C PRO A 185 -18.28 -4.10 -0.33
N GLU A 186 -17.62 -2.99 -0.71
CA GLU A 186 -16.47 -2.95 -1.61
C GLU A 186 -15.14 -3.38 -0.98
N LEU A 187 -15.05 -3.54 0.35
CA LEU A 187 -13.81 -3.99 0.97
C LEU A 187 -13.48 -5.42 0.53
N LEU A 188 -12.34 -5.58 -0.13
CA LEU A 188 -11.78 -6.87 -0.52
C LEU A 188 -10.42 -7.06 0.15
N GLY A 189 -10.42 -7.88 1.19
CA GLY A 189 -9.29 -8.09 2.07
C GLY A 189 -8.41 -9.28 1.72
N GLY A 190 -7.30 -9.41 2.42
CA GLY A 190 -6.54 -10.66 2.46
C GLY A 190 -5.25 -10.54 3.26
N SER A 191 -4.52 -11.65 3.33
CA SER A 191 -3.18 -11.70 3.94
C SER A 191 -2.32 -12.74 3.22
N ALA A 192 -1.02 -12.49 3.20
CA ALA A 192 -0.02 -13.43 2.71
C ALA A 192 0.26 -14.51 3.78
N ASP A 193 -0.70 -15.43 3.97
CA ASP A 193 -0.65 -16.56 4.92
C ASP A 193 -0.49 -16.18 6.41
N LEU A 194 -0.72 -14.91 6.75
CA LEU A 194 -0.51 -14.37 8.10
C LEU A 194 -1.81 -13.83 8.71
N ALA A 195 -2.98 -14.28 8.24
CA ALA A 195 -4.28 -13.73 8.63
C ALA A 195 -4.51 -13.72 10.15
N GLY A 196 -4.09 -14.79 10.86
CA GLY A 196 -4.19 -14.90 12.32
C GLY A 196 -3.16 -14.05 13.08
N SER A 197 -2.05 -13.68 12.44
CA SER A 197 -0.98 -12.88 13.05
C SER A 197 -1.14 -11.38 12.77
N ASN A 198 -1.58 -11.03 11.56
CA ASN A 198 -1.93 -9.66 11.16
C ASN A 198 -3.31 -9.24 11.65
N LEU A 199 -4.19 -10.20 11.95
CA LEU A 199 -5.57 -10.00 12.39
C LEU A 199 -6.46 -9.30 11.35
N THR A 200 -6.39 -9.75 10.10
CA THR A 200 -7.14 -9.17 8.97
C THR A 200 -8.55 -9.71 8.77
N ILE A 201 -8.92 -10.80 9.43
CA ILE A 201 -10.26 -11.39 9.30
C ILE A 201 -11.19 -10.71 10.30
N TRP A 202 -12.26 -10.07 9.80
CA TRP A 202 -13.36 -9.54 10.60
C TRP A 202 -14.59 -10.44 10.49
N SER A 203 -15.60 -10.23 11.33
CA SER A 203 -16.72 -11.18 11.52
C SER A 203 -17.55 -11.50 10.26
N GLY A 204 -17.58 -10.60 9.27
CA GLY A 204 -18.27 -10.78 7.99
C GLY A 204 -17.35 -11.17 6.82
N CYS A 205 -16.08 -11.52 7.08
CA CYS A 205 -15.19 -12.03 6.05
C CYS A 205 -15.69 -13.39 5.52
N LYS A 206 -15.71 -13.52 4.19
CA LYS A 206 -15.95 -14.77 3.48
C LYS A 206 -14.84 -14.97 2.44
N GLY A 207 -14.20 -16.14 2.48
CA GLY A 207 -13.16 -16.48 1.53
C GLY A 207 -13.69 -16.59 0.11
N ILE A 208 -12.96 -16.04 -0.85
CA ILE A 208 -13.20 -16.29 -2.28
C ILE A 208 -12.58 -17.63 -2.65
N SER A 209 -13.32 -18.44 -3.40
CA SER A 209 -12.89 -19.75 -3.90
C SER A 209 -13.46 -19.99 -5.30
N ALA A 210 -13.04 -21.09 -5.94
CA ALA A 210 -13.62 -21.52 -7.22
C ALA A 210 -15.12 -21.86 -7.10
N ASP A 211 -15.56 -22.37 -5.94
CA ASP A 211 -16.95 -22.76 -5.68
C ASP A 211 -17.84 -21.58 -5.28
N ASP A 212 -17.26 -20.54 -4.66
CA ASP A 212 -17.96 -19.32 -4.25
C ASP A 212 -17.07 -18.08 -4.42
N ALA A 213 -17.37 -17.31 -5.45
CA ALA A 213 -16.70 -16.05 -5.76
C ALA A 213 -17.39 -14.81 -5.15
N SER A 214 -18.47 -14.98 -4.38
CA SER A 214 -19.21 -13.86 -3.74
C SER A 214 -18.58 -13.34 -2.45
N GLY A 215 -17.43 -13.92 -2.05
CA GLY A 215 -16.68 -13.52 -0.87
C GLY A 215 -16.01 -12.14 -0.97
N ASN A 216 -15.34 -11.77 0.12
CA ASN A 216 -14.67 -10.47 0.29
C ASN A 216 -13.28 -10.62 0.93
N TYR A 217 -12.71 -11.82 0.90
CA TYR A 217 -11.41 -12.14 1.47
C TYR A 217 -10.61 -13.11 0.58
N LEU A 218 -9.35 -12.77 0.30
CA LEU A 218 -8.41 -13.55 -0.50
C LEU A 218 -7.31 -14.15 0.40
N TYR A 219 -7.14 -15.46 0.33
CA TYR A 219 -6.01 -16.16 0.93
C TYR A 219 -4.86 -16.22 -0.09
N TYR A 220 -3.95 -15.25 -0.02
CA TYR A 220 -2.89 -15.11 -1.04
C TYR A 220 -1.81 -16.20 -0.98
N GLY A 221 -1.67 -16.88 0.17
CA GLY A 221 -0.49 -17.70 0.49
C GLY A 221 0.76 -16.84 0.69
N VAL A 222 1.93 -17.47 0.83
CA VAL A 222 3.22 -16.76 1.04
C VAL A 222 3.70 -16.10 -0.26
N ARG A 223 3.04 -14.98 -0.62
CA ARG A 223 3.18 -14.32 -1.93
C ARG A 223 3.02 -12.80 -1.81
N GLU A 224 3.84 -12.16 -1.00
CA GLU A 224 3.74 -10.72 -0.69
C GLU A 224 3.76 -9.86 -1.96
N PHE A 225 4.70 -10.12 -2.88
CA PHE A 225 4.80 -9.34 -4.12
C PHE A 225 3.57 -9.56 -5.01
N GLY A 226 3.17 -10.82 -5.20
CA GLY A 226 1.97 -11.17 -5.96
C GLY A 226 0.71 -10.55 -5.37
N MET A 227 0.52 -10.64 -4.05
CA MET A 227 -0.56 -10.00 -3.30
C MET A 227 -0.62 -8.51 -3.58
N SER A 228 0.49 -7.78 -3.38
CA SER A 228 0.51 -6.33 -3.56
C SER A 228 0.27 -5.92 -5.02
N ALA A 229 0.76 -6.67 -5.99
CA ALA A 229 0.48 -6.39 -7.41
C ALA A 229 -0.98 -6.71 -7.80
N ILE A 230 -1.55 -7.80 -7.27
CA ILE A 230 -2.96 -8.16 -7.46
C ILE A 230 -3.86 -7.08 -6.85
N MET A 231 -3.55 -6.60 -5.64
CA MET A 231 -4.27 -5.48 -5.02
C MET A 231 -4.29 -4.25 -5.92
N ASN A 232 -3.16 -3.89 -6.54
CA ASN A 232 -3.13 -2.79 -7.51
C ASN A 232 -4.07 -3.04 -8.68
N GLY A 233 -4.10 -4.26 -9.22
CA GLY A 233 -5.03 -4.66 -10.27
C GLY A 233 -6.51 -4.55 -9.85
N LEU A 234 -6.84 -4.96 -8.62
CA LEU A 234 -8.20 -4.87 -8.06
C LEU A 234 -8.67 -3.42 -7.95
N VAL A 235 -7.78 -2.51 -7.52
CA VAL A 235 -8.11 -1.08 -7.41
C VAL A 235 -8.21 -0.45 -8.81
N LEU A 236 -7.30 -0.76 -9.73
CA LEU A 236 -7.33 -0.29 -11.12
C LEU A 236 -8.60 -0.73 -11.87
N HIS A 237 -9.10 -1.94 -11.58
CA HIS A 237 -10.34 -2.45 -12.16
C HIS A 237 -11.56 -1.61 -11.73
N GLY A 238 -11.53 -1.03 -10.53
CA GLY A 238 -12.65 -0.31 -9.94
C GLY A 238 -13.69 -1.23 -9.30
N GLY A 239 -14.52 -0.67 -8.41
CA GLY A 239 -15.56 -1.40 -7.68
C GLY A 239 -15.13 -2.00 -6.34
N PHE A 240 -13.84 -1.93 -5.99
CA PHE A 240 -13.28 -2.50 -4.76
C PHE A 240 -12.34 -1.53 -4.03
N LYS A 241 -12.29 -1.66 -2.70
CA LYS A 241 -11.23 -1.11 -1.84
C LYS A 241 -10.41 -2.27 -1.31
N ALA A 242 -9.21 -2.45 -1.87
CA ALA A 242 -8.36 -3.59 -1.57
C ALA A 242 -7.47 -3.32 -0.35
N TYR A 243 -7.44 -4.26 0.59
CA TYR A 243 -6.41 -4.31 1.63
C TYR A 243 -5.72 -5.67 1.68
N GLY A 244 -4.44 -5.66 2.02
CA GLY A 244 -3.63 -6.87 2.12
C GLY A 244 -2.56 -6.73 3.19
N ALA A 245 -2.23 -7.84 3.85
CA ALA A 245 -1.36 -7.81 5.00
C ALA A 245 -0.22 -8.83 4.97
N THR A 246 0.90 -8.42 5.57
CA THR A 246 2.02 -9.26 5.96
C THR A 246 2.76 -8.59 7.14
N PHE A 247 3.87 -9.13 7.62
CA PHE A 247 4.73 -8.40 8.57
C PHE A 247 5.45 -7.24 7.88
N LEU A 248 5.76 -6.17 8.63
CA LEU A 248 6.42 -5.00 8.06
C LEU A 248 7.75 -5.35 7.40
N MET A 249 8.51 -6.29 7.95
CA MET A 249 9.76 -6.77 7.34
C MET A 249 9.54 -7.25 5.89
N PHE A 250 8.47 -8.00 5.64
CA PHE A 250 8.21 -8.60 4.34
C PHE A 250 7.60 -7.63 3.33
N MET A 251 7.39 -6.36 3.70
CA MET A 251 7.16 -5.30 2.72
C MET A 251 8.31 -5.22 1.70
N GLU A 252 9.52 -5.64 2.08
CA GLU A 252 10.68 -5.70 1.19
C GLU A 252 10.46 -6.63 -0.01
N TYR A 253 9.81 -7.78 0.20
CA TYR A 253 9.45 -8.69 -0.89
C TYR A 253 8.50 -8.02 -1.89
N ALA A 254 7.63 -7.12 -1.42
CA ALA A 254 6.61 -6.45 -2.22
C ALA A 254 6.97 -5.01 -2.62
N ARG A 255 8.19 -4.54 -2.32
CA ARG A 255 8.54 -3.11 -2.31
C ARG A 255 8.20 -2.40 -3.61
N ASN A 256 8.46 -3.04 -4.75
CA ASN A 256 8.19 -2.45 -6.05
C ASN A 256 6.69 -2.37 -6.36
N ALA A 257 5.88 -3.34 -5.95
CA ALA A 257 4.41 -3.25 -6.09
C ALA A 257 3.83 -2.10 -5.25
N VAL A 258 4.33 -1.88 -4.04
CA VAL A 258 3.96 -0.71 -3.21
C VAL A 258 4.33 0.60 -3.92
N ARG A 259 5.55 0.67 -4.48
CA ARG A 259 5.97 1.82 -5.29
C ARG A 259 5.07 2.04 -6.51
N MET A 260 4.66 0.97 -7.19
CA MET A 260 3.76 1.06 -8.33
C MET A 260 2.37 1.57 -7.93
N ALA A 261 1.84 1.17 -6.78
CA ALA A 261 0.59 1.73 -6.25
C ALA A 261 0.69 3.26 -6.09
N ALA A 262 1.79 3.73 -5.50
CA ALA A 262 2.05 5.16 -5.29
C ALA A 262 2.21 5.91 -6.61
N LEU A 263 2.99 5.37 -7.55
CA LEU A 263 3.19 5.94 -8.88
C LEU A 263 1.88 6.04 -9.67
N MET A 264 1.06 5.00 -9.64
CA MET A 264 -0.21 4.93 -10.34
C MET A 264 -1.35 5.67 -9.62
N LYS A 265 -1.08 6.23 -8.42
CA LYS A 265 -2.09 6.91 -7.58
C LYS A 265 -3.25 6.01 -7.17
N GLN A 266 -2.98 4.74 -6.92
CA GLN A 266 -4.02 3.75 -6.59
C GLN A 266 -4.18 3.63 -5.07
N PRO A 267 -5.40 3.80 -4.51
CA PRO A 267 -5.65 3.74 -3.07
C PRO A 267 -5.69 2.32 -2.50
N ALA A 268 -4.63 1.54 -2.73
CA ALA A 268 -4.43 0.26 -2.07
C ALA A 268 -4.02 0.45 -0.60
N ILE A 269 -4.55 -0.37 0.31
CA ILE A 269 -4.30 -0.28 1.75
C ILE A 269 -3.38 -1.43 2.18
N PHE A 270 -2.13 -1.13 2.49
CA PHE A 270 -1.15 -2.13 2.92
C PHE A 270 -1.09 -2.18 4.45
N VAL A 271 -1.46 -3.32 5.03
CA VAL A 271 -1.49 -3.53 6.49
C VAL A 271 -0.24 -4.29 6.90
N TYR A 272 0.68 -3.61 7.56
CA TYR A 272 1.94 -4.17 8.03
C TYR A 272 1.96 -4.26 9.54
N THR A 273 2.13 -5.46 10.09
CA THR A 273 2.18 -5.67 11.54
C THR A 273 3.57 -6.13 12.00
N HIS A 274 3.78 -6.23 13.32
CA HIS A 274 5.09 -6.58 13.91
C HIS A 274 6.16 -5.59 13.47
N ASP A 275 5.97 -4.35 13.88
CA ASP A 275 6.60 -3.17 13.30
C ASP A 275 8.00 -2.84 13.82
N SER A 276 8.49 -3.50 14.86
CA SER A 276 9.78 -3.18 15.49
C SER A 276 10.39 -4.38 16.21
N ILE A 277 11.49 -4.13 16.94
CA ILE A 277 12.04 -5.04 17.97
C ILE A 277 11.00 -5.47 19.03
N GLY A 278 9.88 -4.76 19.15
CA GLY A 278 8.74 -5.13 20.00
C GLY A 278 8.10 -6.48 19.66
N LEU A 279 8.41 -7.05 18.48
CA LEU A 279 7.99 -8.41 18.17
C LEU A 279 8.75 -9.48 18.98
N GLY A 280 9.95 -9.20 19.48
CA GLY A 280 10.70 -10.10 20.35
C GLY A 280 11.40 -11.25 19.63
N GLU A 281 11.06 -12.47 20.00
CA GLU A 281 11.93 -13.64 19.89
C GLU A 281 12.24 -14.11 18.46
N ASP A 282 11.46 -13.74 17.44
CA ASP A 282 11.77 -14.11 16.04
C ASP A 282 13.07 -13.46 15.54
N GLY A 283 13.53 -12.40 16.22
CA GLY A 283 14.88 -11.88 16.06
C GLY A 283 15.12 -11.02 14.80
N PRO A 284 16.39 -10.74 14.47
CA PRO A 284 16.78 -9.67 13.54
C PRO A 284 16.28 -9.87 12.11
N THR A 285 15.97 -11.10 11.70
CA THR A 285 15.43 -11.38 10.36
C THR A 285 13.97 -10.93 10.20
N HIS A 286 13.27 -10.69 11.30
CA HIS A 286 11.86 -10.31 11.32
C HIS A 286 11.63 -8.91 11.86
N GLN A 287 12.57 -8.39 12.65
CA GLN A 287 12.46 -7.11 13.35
C GLN A 287 12.75 -5.94 12.41
N PRO A 288 11.76 -5.14 12.04
CA PRO A 288 11.99 -3.98 11.19
C PRO A 288 12.84 -2.93 11.91
N VAL A 289 13.71 -2.27 11.14
CA VAL A 289 14.54 -1.16 11.56
C VAL A 289 14.43 -0.01 10.54
N GLU A 290 14.78 -0.25 9.29
CA GLU A 290 14.85 0.77 8.23
C GLU A 290 13.60 0.84 7.33
N GLN A 291 12.68 -0.11 7.48
CA GLN A 291 11.58 -0.32 6.54
C GLN A 291 10.66 0.91 6.48
N LEU A 292 10.28 1.50 7.62
CA LEU A 292 9.45 2.71 7.63
C LEU A 292 10.17 3.93 7.07
N VAL A 293 11.50 4.04 7.25
CA VAL A 293 12.30 5.12 6.64
C VAL A 293 12.26 4.99 5.12
N SER A 294 12.40 3.77 4.59
CA SER A 294 12.26 3.49 3.16
C SER A 294 10.86 3.87 2.66
N LEU A 295 9.81 3.49 3.39
CA LEU A 295 8.44 3.81 3.00
C LEU A 295 8.18 5.34 3.00
N ARG A 296 8.56 6.06 4.06
CA ARG A 296 8.48 7.53 4.16
C ARG A 296 9.25 8.28 3.06
N ALA A 297 10.32 7.68 2.53
CA ALA A 297 11.06 8.25 1.41
C ALA A 297 10.36 8.06 0.04
N THR A 298 9.23 7.35 -0.01
CA THR A 298 8.51 7.05 -1.24
C THR A 298 7.52 8.18 -1.57
N PRO A 299 7.63 8.86 -2.73
CA PRO A 299 6.65 9.86 -3.12
C PRO A 299 5.24 9.28 -3.24
N ASN A 300 4.24 10.05 -2.79
CA ASN A 300 2.80 9.69 -2.86
C ASN A 300 2.42 8.41 -2.08
N LEU A 301 3.12 8.12 -0.98
CA LEU A 301 2.80 7.02 -0.07
C LEU A 301 2.58 7.60 1.32
N ASP A 302 1.41 7.39 1.92
CA ASP A 302 1.14 7.90 3.27
C ASP A 302 1.31 6.77 4.28
N ASN A 303 2.17 7.02 5.27
CA ASN A 303 2.58 6.00 6.23
C ASN A 303 2.02 6.34 7.60
N TRP A 304 1.27 5.42 8.19
CA TRP A 304 0.63 5.60 9.49
C TRP A 304 1.18 4.62 10.51
N ARG A 305 1.86 5.12 11.56
CA ARG A 305 2.32 4.34 12.72
C ARG A 305 1.61 4.81 13.99
N PRO A 306 0.34 4.39 14.19
CA PRO A 306 -0.50 4.83 15.30
C PRO A 306 -0.01 4.33 16.67
N CYS A 307 -0.17 5.16 17.69
CA CYS A 307 0.27 4.85 19.06
C CYS A 307 -0.73 4.04 19.89
N ASP A 308 -2.01 4.05 19.52
CA ASP A 308 -3.07 3.36 20.25
C ASP A 308 -4.26 3.03 19.35
N GLN A 309 -5.36 2.54 19.95
CA GLN A 309 -6.56 2.16 19.18
C GLN A 309 -7.30 3.34 18.53
N VAL A 310 -7.21 4.55 19.08
CA VAL A 310 -7.87 5.74 18.55
C VAL A 310 -7.13 6.19 17.29
N GLU A 311 -5.80 6.31 17.36
CA GLU A 311 -5.00 6.62 16.17
C GLU A 311 -5.10 5.53 15.10
N SER A 312 -5.23 4.25 15.51
CA SER A 312 -5.41 3.13 14.59
C SER A 312 -6.72 3.24 13.80
N ALA A 313 -7.81 3.64 14.45
CA ALA A 313 -9.10 3.85 13.80
C ALA A 313 -9.07 5.06 12.85
N VAL A 314 -8.44 6.17 13.26
CA VAL A 314 -8.23 7.35 12.39
C VAL A 314 -7.39 6.99 11.16
N ALA A 315 -6.31 6.22 11.33
CA ALA A 315 -5.46 5.77 10.23
C ALA A 315 -6.22 4.91 9.21
N TRP A 316 -7.07 3.99 9.68
CA TRP A 316 -7.96 3.21 8.80
C TRP A 316 -8.98 4.08 8.08
N LYS A 317 -9.65 5.00 8.80
CA LYS A 317 -10.59 5.94 8.19
C LYS A 317 -9.90 6.74 7.09
N TYR A 318 -8.73 7.31 7.37
CA TYR A 318 -7.93 8.07 6.40
C TYR A 318 -7.58 7.23 5.17
N ALA A 319 -7.08 6.01 5.36
CA ALA A 319 -6.73 5.11 4.26
C ALA A 319 -7.95 4.73 3.38
N ILE A 320 -9.13 4.60 3.98
CA ILE A 320 -10.39 4.34 3.26
C ILE A 320 -10.86 5.59 2.49
N GLU A 321 -10.71 6.78 3.06
CA GLU A 321 -11.12 8.05 2.44
C GLU A 321 -10.18 8.49 1.30
N ARG A 322 -8.91 8.09 1.35
CA ARG A 322 -7.93 8.45 0.33
C ARG A 322 -8.28 7.86 -1.04
N THR A 323 -8.12 8.67 -2.08
CA THR A 323 -8.46 8.30 -3.47
C THR A 323 -7.31 8.47 -4.48
N ASP A 324 -6.20 9.11 -4.08
CA ASP A 324 -5.13 9.56 -4.97
C ASP A 324 -3.75 8.93 -4.67
N GLY A 325 -3.72 7.92 -3.80
CA GLY A 325 -2.50 7.20 -3.46
C GLY A 325 -2.74 6.11 -2.41
N PRO A 326 -1.80 5.17 -2.26
CA PRO A 326 -1.89 4.07 -1.31
C PRO A 326 -1.50 4.51 0.11
N SER A 327 -2.02 3.80 1.11
CA SER A 327 -1.61 4.00 2.50
C SER A 327 -0.97 2.74 3.05
N THR A 328 0.10 2.89 3.84
CA THR A 328 0.62 1.79 4.68
C THR A 328 0.22 2.03 6.13
N LEU A 329 -0.30 1.00 6.78
CA LEU A 329 -0.70 1.02 8.17
C LEU A 329 0.24 0.11 8.96
N ILE A 330 1.01 0.68 9.89
CA ILE A 330 2.10 0.03 10.61
C ILE A 330 1.67 -0.24 12.05
N PHE A 331 1.59 -1.52 12.42
CA PHE A 331 0.96 -1.96 13.66
C PHE A 331 1.86 -2.84 14.53
N THR A 332 1.72 -2.66 15.84
CA THR A 332 2.51 -3.35 16.86
C THR A 332 2.06 -4.80 17.06
N ARG A 333 2.98 -5.64 17.57
CA ARG A 333 2.63 -6.98 18.09
C ARG A 333 2.07 -6.89 19.51
N GLN A 334 2.72 -6.06 20.31
CA GLN A 334 2.55 -5.79 21.74
C GLN A 334 1.48 -4.73 22.01
N GLY A 335 0.92 -4.73 23.23
CA GLY A 335 -0.04 -3.72 23.68
C GLY A 335 0.57 -2.32 23.78
N CYS A 336 -0.25 -1.29 23.59
CA CYS A 336 0.12 0.11 23.76
C CYS A 336 -0.89 0.82 24.67
N GLU A 337 -0.42 1.72 25.52
CA GLU A 337 -1.30 2.53 26.36
C GLU A 337 -2.10 3.55 25.54
N GLN A 338 -3.43 3.56 25.73
CA GLN A 338 -4.26 4.60 25.11
C GLN A 338 -4.03 5.96 25.76
N GLN A 339 -3.76 6.96 24.93
CA GLN A 339 -3.44 8.30 25.40
C GLN A 339 -4.74 9.12 25.67
N PRO A 340 -4.76 9.93 26.74
CA PRO A 340 -5.86 10.86 26.96
C PRO A 340 -5.82 11.98 25.91
N ARG A 341 -6.97 12.30 25.32
CA ARG A 341 -7.10 13.38 24.33
C ARG A 341 -8.36 14.19 24.58
N THR A 342 -8.26 15.50 24.31
CA THR A 342 -9.42 16.36 24.11
C THR A 342 -10.08 16.08 22.75
N PRO A 343 -11.34 16.49 22.52
CA PRO A 343 -11.98 16.35 21.21
C PRO A 343 -11.21 17.02 20.06
N ALA A 344 -10.55 18.16 20.32
CA ALA A 344 -9.72 18.83 19.33
C ALA A 344 -8.49 18.00 18.96
N GLN A 345 -7.83 17.37 19.95
CA GLN A 345 -6.68 16.49 19.71
C GLN A 345 -7.09 15.22 18.95
N VAL A 346 -8.27 14.65 19.21
CA VAL A 346 -8.80 13.52 18.43
C VAL A 346 -8.95 13.92 16.96
N ALA A 347 -9.49 15.10 16.66
CA ALA A 347 -9.61 15.61 15.30
C ALA A 347 -8.24 15.86 14.65
N ASP A 348 -7.26 16.35 15.43
CA ASP A 348 -5.92 16.65 14.95
C ASP A 348 -5.07 15.40 14.64
N ILE A 349 -5.46 14.20 15.07
CA ILE A 349 -4.80 12.94 14.64
C ILE A 349 -4.77 12.85 13.11
N ALA A 350 -5.86 13.25 12.44
CA ALA A 350 -5.97 13.21 10.98
C ALA A 350 -5.03 14.19 10.26
N LYS A 351 -4.35 15.08 11.00
CA LYS A 351 -3.33 16.00 10.47
C LYS A 351 -1.92 15.40 10.51
N GLY A 352 -1.77 14.13 10.89
CA GLY A 352 -0.52 13.37 10.84
C GLY A 352 0.47 13.66 11.97
N GLY A 353 0.42 14.86 12.56
CA GLY A 353 1.25 15.24 13.70
C GLY A 353 0.61 16.34 14.52
N TYR A 354 0.49 16.13 15.84
CA TYR A 354 -0.27 17.02 16.71
C TYR A 354 0.29 17.04 18.14
N VAL A 355 -0.04 18.10 18.88
CA VAL A 355 0.36 18.27 20.27
C VAL A 355 -0.51 17.38 21.16
N LEU A 356 0.09 16.37 21.80
CA LEU A 356 -0.60 15.43 22.69
C LEU A 356 -0.52 15.91 24.15
N VAL A 357 0.66 16.31 24.60
CA VAL A 357 0.91 16.91 25.92
C VAL A 357 1.60 18.23 25.69
N ASP A 358 1.22 19.27 26.44
CA ASP A 358 1.79 20.60 26.28
C ASP A 358 2.15 21.24 27.62
N SER A 359 3.02 22.24 27.56
CA SER A 359 3.34 23.11 28.68
C SER A 359 2.46 24.36 28.69
N ALA A 360 2.28 24.99 29.86
CA ALA A 360 1.52 26.23 29.98
C ALA A 360 2.22 27.45 29.34
N SER A 361 3.55 27.39 29.20
CA SER A 361 4.39 28.37 28.51
C SER A 361 4.92 27.80 27.19
N THR A 362 5.66 28.61 26.42
CA THR A 362 6.47 28.10 25.31
C THR A 362 7.35 26.95 25.81
N PRO A 363 7.34 25.78 25.13
CA PRO A 363 8.12 24.63 25.59
C PRO A 363 9.62 24.91 25.46
N GLU A 364 10.37 24.52 26.48
CA GLU A 364 11.83 24.50 26.45
C GLU A 364 12.35 23.33 25.62
N ILE A 365 11.56 22.25 25.54
CA ILE A 365 11.89 21.04 24.81
C ILE A 365 10.63 20.37 24.22
N ILE A 366 10.77 19.82 23.02
CA ILE A 366 9.72 19.05 22.34
C ILE A 366 10.18 17.60 22.18
N LEU A 367 9.37 16.66 22.68
CA LEU A 367 9.52 15.23 22.42
C LEU A 367 8.61 14.86 21.24
N ILE A 368 9.15 14.21 20.22
CA ILE A 368 8.41 13.78 19.03
C ILE A 368 8.45 12.25 18.99
N ALA A 369 7.30 11.60 18.96
CA ALA A 369 7.24 10.14 19.00
C ALA A 369 6.15 9.58 18.08
N THR A 370 6.26 8.30 17.75
CA THR A 370 5.29 7.55 16.93
C THR A 370 5.05 6.19 17.56
N GLY A 371 3.92 5.56 17.20
CA GLY A 371 3.66 4.18 17.59
C GLY A 371 3.80 3.91 19.09
N SER A 372 4.40 2.77 19.42
CA SER A 372 4.64 2.34 20.80
C SER A 372 5.51 3.28 21.62
N GLU A 373 6.29 4.16 21.00
CA GLU A 373 7.23 5.03 21.71
C GLU A 373 6.57 6.31 22.25
N VAL A 374 5.32 6.61 21.87
CA VAL A 374 4.57 7.74 22.44
C VAL A 374 4.39 7.57 23.95
N GLU A 375 4.14 6.34 24.43
CA GLU A 375 4.05 6.02 25.86
C GLU A 375 5.35 6.40 26.59
N LEU A 376 6.52 6.08 25.99
CA LEU A 376 7.83 6.43 26.56
C LEU A 376 8.05 7.94 26.61
N ALA A 377 7.65 8.66 25.56
CA ALA A 377 7.77 10.12 25.47
C ALA A 377 6.87 10.83 26.48
N VAL A 378 5.63 10.37 26.68
CA VAL A 378 4.70 10.91 27.68
C VAL A 378 5.23 10.69 29.09
N ALA A 379 5.71 9.47 29.40
CA ALA A 379 6.32 9.18 30.69
C ALA A 379 7.58 10.03 30.94
N ALA A 380 8.38 10.31 29.91
CA ALA A 380 9.55 11.17 30.01
C ALA A 380 9.15 12.64 30.24
N ALA A 381 8.12 13.14 29.55
CA ALA A 381 7.60 14.48 29.74
C ALA A 381 7.10 14.71 31.17
N GLN A 382 6.46 13.71 31.78
CA GLN A 382 6.06 13.79 33.19
C GLN A 382 7.28 13.97 34.11
N ARG A 383 8.31 13.12 33.97
CA ARG A 383 9.53 13.20 34.80
C ARG A 383 10.29 14.51 34.61
N LEU A 384 10.36 15.01 33.37
CA LEU A 384 11.01 16.30 33.06
C LEU A 384 10.19 17.49 33.59
N SER A 385 8.86 17.41 33.57
CA SER A 385 7.99 18.43 34.17
C SER A 385 8.11 18.45 35.69
N GLU A 386 8.26 17.30 36.35
CA GLU A 386 8.58 17.19 37.78
C GLU A 386 9.94 17.82 38.13
N GLN A 387 10.87 17.88 37.16
CA GLN A 387 12.14 18.60 37.27
C GLN A 387 12.01 20.12 36.95
N GLY A 388 10.79 20.60 36.69
CA GLY A 388 10.50 22.01 36.45
C GLY A 388 10.68 22.47 35.00
N LYS A 389 10.83 21.56 34.03
CA LYS A 389 10.97 21.90 32.61
C LYS A 389 9.61 22.08 31.93
N ALA A 390 9.50 23.05 31.03
CA ALA A 390 8.37 23.17 30.12
C ALA A 390 8.52 22.21 28.93
N VAL A 391 7.75 21.11 28.94
CA VAL A 391 7.87 20.03 27.95
C VAL A 391 6.60 19.90 27.12
N ARG A 392 6.77 19.72 25.81
CA ARG A 392 5.72 19.33 24.88
C ARG A 392 5.97 17.92 24.35
N VAL A 393 4.91 17.14 24.17
CA VAL A 393 4.92 15.87 23.44
C VAL A 393 4.09 16.00 22.18
N VAL A 394 4.69 15.67 21.04
CA VAL A 394 4.03 15.58 19.73
C VAL A 394 3.92 14.11 19.36
N SER A 395 2.68 13.64 19.16
CA SER A 395 2.44 12.38 18.47
C SER A 395 2.47 12.64 16.97
N MET A 396 3.27 11.87 16.24
CA MET A 396 3.48 12.03 14.79
C MET A 396 3.11 10.74 14.04
N PRO A 397 1.85 10.27 14.09
CA PRO A 397 1.45 9.02 13.47
C PRO A 397 1.70 8.97 11.97
N SER A 398 1.70 10.10 11.26
CA SER A 398 2.06 10.17 9.84
C SER A 398 2.84 11.44 9.49
N THR A 399 4.12 11.26 9.18
CA THR A 399 5.01 12.33 8.72
C THR A 399 4.55 12.92 7.39
N ASP A 400 4.08 12.08 6.48
CA ASP A 400 3.68 12.48 5.13
C ASP A 400 2.47 13.42 5.18
N VAL A 401 1.47 13.06 6.00
CA VAL A 401 0.25 13.86 6.20
C VAL A 401 0.55 15.15 6.97
N TYR A 402 1.46 15.10 7.96
CA TYR A 402 1.91 16.30 8.68
C TYR A 402 2.65 17.28 7.75
N ASP A 403 3.53 16.78 6.89
CA ASP A 403 4.31 17.61 5.97
C ASP A 403 3.42 18.35 4.97
N ALA A 404 2.30 17.74 4.58
CA ALA A 404 1.29 18.33 3.70
C ALA A 404 0.43 19.42 4.37
N GLN A 405 0.49 19.58 5.69
CA GLN A 405 -0.24 20.62 6.39
C GLN A 405 0.29 22.03 6.06
N SER A 406 -0.53 23.04 6.34
CA SER A 406 -0.13 24.44 6.18
C SER A 406 1.10 24.79 7.02
N ALA A 407 1.89 25.77 6.58
CA ALA A 407 3.05 26.24 7.33
C ALA A 407 2.66 26.74 8.73
N GLU A 408 1.49 27.37 8.87
CA GLU A 408 0.93 27.82 10.14
C GLU A 408 0.68 26.66 11.11
N TYR A 409 0.06 25.57 10.64
CA TYR A 409 -0.17 24.40 11.48
C TYR A 409 1.13 23.70 11.87
N LYS A 410 2.08 23.58 10.94
CA LYS A 410 3.38 22.98 11.25
C LYS A 410 4.12 23.80 12.32
N GLU A 411 4.12 25.13 12.21
CA GLU A 411 4.71 26.03 13.21
C GLU A 411 4.00 25.94 14.57
N SER A 412 2.67 25.76 14.61
CA SER A 412 1.95 25.64 15.87
C SER A 412 2.28 24.34 16.63
N VAL A 413 2.63 23.26 15.91
CA VAL A 413 3.02 21.97 16.49
C VAL A 413 4.51 21.93 16.83
N LEU A 414 5.38 22.31 15.88
CA LEU A 414 6.85 22.31 16.00
C LEU A 414 7.44 23.72 15.81
N PRO A 415 7.25 24.65 16.76
CA PRO A 415 7.73 26.03 16.63
C PRO A 415 9.22 26.10 16.29
N ALA A 416 9.59 26.86 15.26
CA ALA A 416 10.97 26.96 14.79
C ALA A 416 11.92 27.52 15.87
N ALA A 417 11.40 28.32 16.81
CA ALA A 417 12.15 28.87 17.94
C ALA A 417 12.60 27.80 18.95
N VAL A 418 11.93 26.65 19.02
CA VAL A 418 12.23 25.58 19.97
C VAL A 418 13.08 24.52 19.27
N ILE A 419 14.39 24.71 19.33
CA ILE A 419 15.38 23.85 18.64
C ILE A 419 15.75 22.59 19.45
N LYS A 420 15.48 22.57 20.75
CA LYS A 420 15.71 21.39 21.60
C LYS A 420 14.60 20.38 21.34
N ARG A 421 14.90 19.38 20.53
CA ARG A 421 13.93 18.37 20.10
C ARG A 421 14.53 16.98 20.29
N VAL A 422 13.74 16.06 20.82
CA VAL A 422 14.12 14.64 20.96
C VAL A 422 13.10 13.80 20.21
N ALA A 423 13.54 13.08 19.18
CA ALA A 423 12.71 12.09 18.52
C ALA A 423 12.85 10.73 19.20
N VAL A 424 11.75 9.96 19.30
CA VAL A 424 11.70 8.63 19.91
C VAL A 424 10.94 7.67 19.00
N GLU A 425 11.66 6.73 18.40
CA GLU A 425 11.07 5.71 17.51
C GLU A 425 11.96 4.46 17.49
N ALA A 426 11.38 3.27 17.69
CA ALA A 426 12.12 2.00 17.69
C ALA A 426 12.49 1.50 16.27
N LEU A 427 12.97 2.41 15.44
CA LEU A 427 13.34 2.25 14.03
C LEU A 427 14.59 3.10 13.73
N ALA A 428 15.09 3.03 12.49
CA ALA A 428 16.26 3.77 12.04
C ALA A 428 16.07 5.30 12.18
N LYS A 429 17.16 5.98 12.53
CA LYS A 429 17.12 7.40 12.94
C LYS A 429 16.97 8.39 11.79
N ASP A 430 17.35 8.01 10.56
CA ASP A 430 17.59 8.96 9.47
C ASP A 430 16.41 9.89 9.14
N SER A 431 15.17 9.40 9.22
CA SER A 431 13.99 10.25 8.95
C SER A 431 13.80 11.37 9.98
N TRP A 432 14.36 11.24 11.17
CA TRP A 432 14.11 12.17 12.28
C TRP A 432 14.93 13.44 12.23
N TYR A 433 16.09 13.44 11.57
CA TYR A 433 16.90 14.66 11.40
C TYR A 433 16.10 15.79 10.72
N LYS A 434 15.12 15.45 9.88
CA LYS A 434 14.18 16.41 9.28
C LYS A 434 13.42 17.26 10.32
N TYR A 435 13.07 16.67 11.46
CA TYR A 435 12.25 17.32 12.49
C TYR A 435 13.06 17.81 13.68
N VAL A 436 14.15 17.13 14.05
CA VAL A 436 14.99 17.51 15.19
C VAL A 436 16.16 18.43 14.82
N GLY A 437 16.50 18.52 13.53
CA GLY A 437 17.63 19.32 13.05
C GLY A 437 18.99 18.79 13.53
N LEU A 438 20.00 19.65 13.48
CA LEU A 438 21.38 19.31 13.89
C LEU A 438 21.65 19.50 15.39
N ASN A 439 20.68 20.09 16.11
CA ASN A 439 20.82 20.45 17.53
C ASN A 439 19.87 19.66 18.44
N GLY A 440 19.13 18.70 17.88
CA GLY A 440 18.30 17.78 18.66
C GLY A 440 19.00 16.45 18.95
N ALA A 441 18.23 15.52 19.51
CA ALA A 441 18.65 14.14 19.77
C ALA A 441 17.63 13.15 19.21
N ILE A 442 18.06 11.91 18.98
CA ILE A 442 17.19 10.84 18.46
C ILE A 442 17.45 9.56 19.25
N ILE A 443 16.41 9.07 19.91
CA ILE A 443 16.35 7.73 20.51
C ILE A 443 15.74 6.79 19.47
N GLY A 444 16.56 5.88 18.95
CA GLY A 444 16.16 4.92 17.93
C GLY A 444 17.28 3.93 17.62
N MET A 445 17.09 3.13 16.58
CA MET A 445 17.98 2.01 16.22
C MET A 445 19.11 2.44 15.29
N ASP A 446 20.32 1.93 15.52
CA ASP A 446 21.50 2.07 14.64
C ASP A 446 21.99 0.74 14.07
N THR A 447 21.41 -0.38 14.51
CA THR A 447 21.81 -1.75 14.16
C THR A 447 20.57 -2.58 13.85
N PHE A 448 20.78 -3.79 13.29
CA PHE A 448 19.76 -4.83 13.36
C PHE A 448 19.43 -5.18 14.83
N GLY A 449 18.28 -5.81 15.04
CA GLY A 449 17.86 -6.27 16.36
C GLY A 449 18.51 -7.58 16.80
N GLU A 450 17.93 -8.23 17.81
CA GLU A 450 18.42 -9.47 18.42
C GLU A 450 17.25 -10.39 18.78
N SER A 451 17.48 -11.69 18.92
CA SER A 451 16.45 -12.64 19.39
C SER A 451 16.42 -12.68 20.93
N ALA A 452 15.46 -11.97 21.53
CA ALA A 452 15.19 -11.97 22.97
C ALA A 452 13.76 -11.46 23.25
N PRO A 453 13.25 -11.58 24.50
CA PRO A 453 11.99 -10.96 24.88
C PRO A 453 11.99 -9.45 24.62
N ALA A 454 10.87 -8.91 24.10
CA ALA A 454 10.77 -7.51 23.66
C ALA A 454 11.27 -6.50 24.71
N LYS A 455 10.92 -6.69 25.99
CA LYS A 455 11.34 -5.79 27.07
C LYS A 455 12.87 -5.71 27.19
N GLU A 456 13.55 -6.86 27.11
CA GLU A 456 15.02 -6.93 27.18
C GLU A 456 15.66 -6.25 25.97
N LEU A 457 15.04 -6.35 24.79
CA LEU A 457 15.50 -5.64 23.58
C LEU A 457 15.38 -4.12 23.73
N TYR A 458 14.24 -3.61 24.21
CA TYR A 458 14.08 -2.16 24.45
C TYR A 458 15.12 -1.64 25.46
N GLU A 459 15.44 -2.41 26.50
CA GLU A 459 16.50 -2.08 27.47
C GLU A 459 17.89 -2.12 26.80
N LEU A 460 18.21 -3.18 26.05
CA LEU A 460 19.49 -3.37 25.36
C LEU A 460 19.79 -2.23 24.37
N PHE A 461 18.82 -1.84 23.57
CA PHE A 461 18.96 -0.78 22.55
C PHE A 461 18.78 0.63 23.11
N GLY A 462 18.59 0.77 24.43
CA GLY A 462 18.47 2.08 25.07
C GLY A 462 17.22 2.85 24.65
N ILE A 463 16.15 2.16 24.26
CA ILE A 463 14.86 2.78 23.89
C ILE A 463 13.96 2.74 25.12
N THR A 464 14.26 3.62 26.07
CA THR A 464 13.58 3.62 27.37
C THR A 464 13.17 5.04 27.74
N THR A 465 12.19 5.17 28.63
CA THR A 465 11.84 6.48 29.23
C THR A 465 13.06 7.19 29.82
N GLN A 466 13.97 6.45 30.45
CA GLN A 466 15.19 7.03 31.03
C GLN A 466 16.11 7.62 29.96
N ALA A 467 16.33 6.91 28.86
CA ALA A 467 17.15 7.42 27.75
C ALA A 467 16.55 8.70 27.14
N VAL A 468 15.22 8.79 27.04
CA VAL A 468 14.54 10.02 26.59
C VAL A 468 14.78 11.18 27.56
N VAL A 469 14.66 10.95 28.87
CA VAL A 469 14.94 11.95 29.91
C VAL A 469 16.41 12.40 29.86
N ASP A 470 17.34 11.47 29.73
CA ASP A 470 18.78 11.76 29.69
C ASP A 470 19.16 12.57 28.44
N ALA A 471 18.64 12.19 27.27
CA ALA A 471 18.81 12.95 26.03
C ALA A 471 18.22 14.35 26.14
N ALA A 472 17.02 14.48 26.72
CA ALA A 472 16.39 15.78 26.97
C ALA A 472 17.16 16.66 27.96
N ASN A 473 17.86 16.07 28.92
CA ASN A 473 18.71 16.79 29.87
C ASN A 473 20.07 17.19 29.29
N ALA A 474 20.55 16.48 28.26
CA ALA A 474 21.80 16.80 27.57
C ALA A 474 21.68 17.97 26.58
N LEU A 475 20.47 18.34 26.14
CA LEU A 475 20.17 19.49 25.28
C LEU A 475 20.00 20.78 26.08
#